data_AF-A0A3L6PX02-F1
#
_entry.id   AF-A0A3L6PX02-F1
#
_cell.length_a   1.000
_cell.length_b   1.000
_cell.length_c   1.000
_cell.angle_alpha   90.00
_cell.angle_beta   90.00
_cell.angle_gamma   90.00
#
_symmetry.space_group_name_H-M   'P 1'
#
loop_
_entity.id
_entity.type
_entity.pdbx_description
1 polymer ?
#
loop_
_entity_poly.entity_id
_entity_poly.type
_entity_poly.pdbx_seq_one_letter_code
_entity_poly.pdbx_strand_id
1 'polypeptide(L)'
;MAHEREPLLQRHAVGAMGSSSAPAAAPLPSLARTVLKFLMWAVFLTWAAGIFLYPTKPAQAVFKNAPILIIALPAYVYISFFPSDHVEKRKLRLLSFRLWTFPVLVDGPFGVVSAVEFIGIVLFIVYVVYSVTYYALESVSLVSKFHIPSKTDSELILHVIGLRLGSVGLFCMLFLFLPVARGSVLVRLIDIPFEHATRYHVWLGHLTMALFTLHGLCYVIEWSMQGLLIKKMLGWKEVGIANLPGVISLAAGLLMWVTSLHPVRKRFFELFFYTHQLYVIFIVFLALHVGDFIFSISAGAVFLFMLDRFLRFWQSRAKVDIISAACRPCGTVELVFSKPASKVLIFLVLH
;
A
#
# COMPACT_ATOMS: atom_id res chain seq x y z
N MET A 1 63.82 -28.40 12.99
CA MET A 1 62.72 -29.35 12.70
C MET A 1 61.66 -28.59 11.95
N ALA A 2 61.70 -28.68 10.63
CA ALA A 2 60.74 -28.07 9.72
C ALA A 2 60.03 -29.20 8.99
N HIS A 3 58.71 -29.16 8.91
CA HIS A 3 57.98 -29.92 7.89
C HIS A 3 56.70 -29.16 7.53
N GLU A 4 56.76 -28.45 6.40
CA GLU A 4 55.62 -27.96 5.63
C GLU A 4 54.77 -29.13 5.13
N ARG A 5 53.46 -28.93 5.00
CA ARG A 5 52.61 -29.71 4.08
C ARG A 5 51.48 -28.82 3.52
N GLU A 6 51.63 -28.44 2.26
CA GLU A 6 50.56 -28.36 1.27
C GLU A 6 50.93 -29.30 0.09
N PRO A 7 50.18 -29.39 -1.02
CA PRO A 7 48.86 -30.00 -1.19
C PRO A 7 48.92 -31.13 -2.26
N LEU A 8 47.90 -31.98 -2.40
CA LEU A 8 47.83 -32.96 -3.50
C LEU A 8 46.54 -32.80 -4.32
N LEU A 9 46.70 -32.27 -5.53
CA LEU A 9 45.81 -32.43 -6.68
C LEU A 9 46.52 -33.34 -7.69
N GLN A 10 45.91 -34.47 -8.11
CA GLN A 10 45.61 -34.81 -9.52
C GLN A 10 45.29 -36.30 -9.77
N ARG A 11 44.15 -36.48 -10.47
CA ARG A 11 43.87 -37.39 -11.61
C ARG A 11 43.91 -38.92 -11.44
N HIS A 12 42.74 -39.53 -11.59
CA HIS A 12 42.49 -40.45 -12.71
C HIS A 12 41.05 -40.35 -13.21
N ALA A 13 40.91 -40.31 -14.54
CA ALA A 13 39.66 -40.36 -15.30
C ALA A 13 39.55 -41.72 -16.03
N VAL A 14 38.38 -41.95 -16.65
CA VAL A 14 37.93 -43.11 -17.46
C VAL A 14 37.05 -44.06 -16.64
N GLY A 15 35.79 -44.35 -16.92
CA GLY A 15 34.87 -44.00 -18.01
C GLY A 15 33.76 -45.07 -18.03
N ALA A 16 32.49 -44.69 -17.89
CA ALA A 16 31.36 -45.56 -18.25
C ALA A 16 30.12 -44.69 -18.54
N MET A 17 29.68 -44.83 -19.78
CA MET A 17 28.52 -44.23 -20.43
C MET A 17 27.23 -44.65 -19.72
N GLY A 18 26.34 -43.69 -19.46
CA GLY A 18 25.00 -43.93 -18.90
C GLY A 18 24.16 -42.66 -19.00
N SER A 19 23.61 -42.43 -20.19
CA SER A 19 22.70 -41.31 -20.48
C SER A 19 21.39 -41.45 -19.72
N SER A 20 21.18 -40.65 -18.67
CA SER A 20 19.85 -40.32 -18.16
C SER A 20 19.66 -38.81 -18.23
N SER A 21 19.06 -38.36 -19.34
CA SER A 21 18.60 -36.99 -19.53
C SER A 21 17.55 -36.64 -18.48
N ALA A 22 17.92 -35.79 -17.51
CA ALA A 22 16.93 -35.07 -16.70
C ALA A 22 16.11 -34.16 -17.64
N PRO A 23 14.77 -34.08 -17.50
CA PRO A 23 13.98 -33.23 -18.38
C PRO A 23 14.32 -31.77 -18.08
N ALA A 24 14.90 -31.09 -19.07
CA ALA A 24 15.01 -29.65 -19.06
C ALA A 24 13.59 -29.06 -18.96
N ALA A 25 13.31 -28.33 -17.88
CA ALA A 25 12.07 -27.58 -17.76
C ALA A 25 11.97 -26.64 -18.97
N ALA A 26 10.99 -26.89 -19.83
CA ALA A 26 10.80 -26.13 -21.06
C ALA A 26 10.72 -24.63 -20.73
N PRO A 27 11.54 -23.77 -21.36
CA PRO A 27 11.36 -22.33 -21.24
C PRO A 27 9.99 -22.05 -21.85
N LEU A 28 9.04 -21.54 -21.04
CA LEU A 28 7.81 -20.95 -21.55
C LEU A 28 8.23 -20.03 -22.72
N PRO A 29 7.75 -20.26 -23.96
CA PRO A 29 8.31 -19.59 -25.12
C PRO A 29 8.22 -18.09 -24.87
N SER A 30 9.31 -17.36 -25.12
CA SER A 30 9.44 -15.91 -24.91
C SER A 30 8.23 -15.13 -25.47
N LEU A 31 7.59 -15.68 -26.51
CA LEU A 31 6.32 -15.25 -27.08
C LEU A 31 5.15 -15.31 -26.08
N ALA A 32 4.91 -16.44 -25.40
CA ALA A 32 3.84 -16.59 -24.41
C ALA A 32 4.02 -15.62 -23.23
N ARG A 33 5.27 -15.40 -22.79
CA ARG A 33 5.58 -14.41 -21.77
C ARG A 33 5.30 -12.98 -22.27
N THR A 34 5.59 -12.68 -23.53
CA THR A 34 5.32 -11.37 -24.16
C THR A 34 3.82 -11.16 -24.40
N VAL A 35 3.10 -12.17 -24.87
CA VAL A 35 1.64 -12.15 -25.06
C VAL A 35 0.92 -11.96 -23.74
N LEU A 36 1.29 -12.69 -22.69
CA LEU A 36 0.74 -12.52 -21.34
C LEU A 36 0.97 -11.09 -20.83
N LYS A 37 2.17 -10.55 -21.07
CA LYS A 37 2.58 -9.19 -20.76
C LYS A 37 1.71 -8.13 -21.46
N PHE A 38 1.42 -8.30 -22.75
CA PHE A 38 0.53 -7.41 -23.51
C PHE A 38 -0.93 -7.56 -23.08
N LEU A 39 -1.41 -8.79 -22.87
CA LEU A 39 -2.78 -9.06 -22.43
C LEU A 39 -3.03 -8.46 -21.04
N MET A 40 -2.06 -8.54 -20.13
CA MET A 40 -2.13 -7.89 -18.84
C MET A 40 -2.09 -6.35 -18.94
N TRP A 41 -1.32 -5.76 -19.87
CA TRP A 41 -1.39 -4.33 -20.16
C TRP A 41 -2.76 -3.92 -20.68
N ALA A 42 -3.34 -4.69 -21.59
CA ALA A 42 -4.69 -4.45 -22.10
C ALA A 42 -5.72 -4.52 -20.96
N VAL A 43 -5.64 -5.52 -20.08
CA VAL A 43 -6.53 -5.64 -18.91
C VAL A 43 -6.30 -4.49 -17.91
N PHE A 44 -5.06 -4.14 -17.59
CA PHE A 44 -4.74 -3.04 -16.67
C PHE A 44 -5.20 -1.68 -17.22
N LEU A 45 -4.95 -1.42 -18.51
CA LEU A 45 -5.39 -0.19 -19.17
C LEU A 45 -6.91 -0.17 -19.32
N THR A 46 -7.55 -1.30 -19.60
CA THR A 46 -9.01 -1.40 -19.67
C THR A 46 -9.64 -1.21 -18.28
N TRP A 47 -9.02 -1.74 -17.23
CA TRP A 47 -9.45 -1.56 -15.84
C TRP A 47 -9.24 -0.12 -15.37
N ALA A 48 -8.07 0.47 -15.65
CA ALA A 48 -7.78 1.88 -15.37
C ALA A 48 -8.71 2.78 -16.18
N ALA A 49 -8.91 2.51 -17.46
CA ALA A 49 -9.90 3.21 -18.29
C ALA A 49 -11.32 3.06 -17.75
N GLY A 50 -11.71 1.87 -17.29
CA GLY A 50 -13.03 1.64 -16.70
C GLY A 50 -13.26 2.47 -15.43
N ILE A 51 -12.24 2.62 -14.58
CA ILE A 51 -12.32 3.41 -13.35
C ILE A 51 -12.22 4.93 -13.61
N PHE A 52 -11.35 5.34 -14.55
CA PHE A 52 -11.07 6.76 -14.80
C PHE A 52 -11.87 7.38 -15.94
N LEU A 53 -12.46 6.59 -16.85
CA LEU A 53 -13.18 7.05 -18.04
C LEU A 53 -14.66 6.68 -18.08
N TYR A 54 -15.15 5.83 -17.17
CA TYR A 54 -16.58 5.48 -17.06
C TYR A 54 -17.11 5.98 -15.70
N PRO A 55 -17.50 7.26 -15.61
CA PRO A 55 -18.74 7.71 -16.24
C PRO A 55 -18.65 9.05 -16.99
N THR A 56 -19.42 9.11 -18.08
CA THR A 56 -19.59 10.25 -19.01
C THR A 56 -20.29 11.44 -18.33
N LYS A 57 -20.09 12.73 -18.65
CA LYS A 57 -19.91 13.45 -19.92
C LYS A 57 -19.17 14.78 -19.62
N PRO A 58 -18.55 15.42 -20.61
CA PRO A 58 -17.11 15.49 -20.83
C PRO A 58 -16.34 16.32 -19.78
N ALA A 59 -15.04 16.11 -19.59
CA ALA A 59 -14.14 17.15 -19.06
C ALA A 59 -14.40 17.75 -17.66
N GLN A 60 -15.21 17.15 -16.77
CA GLN A 60 -15.33 17.59 -15.37
C GLN A 60 -14.14 17.15 -14.50
N ALA A 61 -12.99 17.72 -14.87
CA ALA A 61 -11.77 17.83 -14.09
C ALA A 61 -10.74 16.72 -14.31
N VAL A 62 -10.19 16.71 -15.53
CA VAL A 62 -8.74 16.61 -15.81
C VAL A 62 -7.86 17.44 -14.81
N PHE A 63 -8.46 18.27 -13.94
CA PHE A 63 -7.86 19.29 -13.09
C PHE A 63 -8.01 19.13 -11.56
N LYS A 64 -8.74 18.16 -10.99
CA LYS A 64 -8.97 18.16 -9.52
C LYS A 64 -7.96 17.39 -8.66
N ASN A 65 -7.15 16.50 -9.25
CA ASN A 65 -6.02 15.83 -8.57
C ASN A 65 -4.70 16.01 -9.34
N ALA A 66 -4.60 17.11 -10.09
CA ALA A 66 -3.42 17.42 -10.87
C ALA A 66 -2.14 17.77 -10.07
N PRO A 67 -2.06 17.89 -8.72
CA PRO A 67 -0.75 18.13 -8.11
C PRO A 67 0.23 16.97 -8.32
N ILE A 68 -0.24 15.72 -8.26
CA ILE A 68 0.67 14.57 -8.25
C ILE A 68 1.21 14.28 -9.66
N LEU A 69 0.38 14.41 -10.70
CA LEU A 69 0.80 14.22 -12.09
C LEU A 69 1.57 15.44 -12.65
N ILE A 70 1.19 16.68 -12.26
CA ILE A 70 1.91 17.90 -12.64
C ILE A 70 3.25 18.00 -11.92
N ILE A 71 3.49 17.30 -10.80
CA ILE A 71 4.83 17.19 -10.20
C ILE A 71 5.61 16.02 -10.83
N ALA A 72 4.96 14.89 -11.10
CA ALA A 72 5.64 13.69 -11.60
C ALA A 72 6.19 13.84 -13.03
N LEU A 73 5.48 14.55 -13.92
CA LEU A 73 5.91 14.76 -15.30
C LEU A 73 7.14 15.70 -15.41
N PRO A 74 7.15 16.90 -14.78
CA PRO A 74 8.34 17.75 -14.72
C PRO A 74 9.47 17.14 -13.90
N ALA A 75 9.18 16.34 -12.86
CA ALA A 75 10.24 15.63 -12.13
C ALA A 75 10.94 14.59 -13.01
N TYR A 76 10.18 13.85 -13.84
CA TYR A 76 10.73 12.91 -14.80
C TYR A 76 11.53 13.61 -15.90
N VAL A 77 11.03 14.74 -16.43
CA VAL A 77 11.71 15.54 -17.45
C VAL A 77 12.95 16.23 -16.87
N TYR A 78 12.88 16.86 -15.71
CA TYR A 78 14.01 17.52 -15.03
C TYR A 78 15.17 16.55 -14.75
N ILE A 79 14.86 15.34 -14.26
CA ILE A 79 15.88 14.30 -14.00
C ILE A 79 16.47 13.75 -15.31
N SER A 80 15.70 13.74 -16.39
CA SER A 80 16.17 13.28 -17.72
C SER A 80 17.04 14.32 -18.44
N PHE A 81 16.86 15.61 -18.18
CA PHE A 81 17.57 16.70 -18.86
C PHE A 81 18.70 17.36 -18.05
N PHE A 82 18.65 17.35 -16.70
CA PHE A 82 19.66 18.00 -15.85
C PHE A 82 20.16 17.03 -14.76
N PRO A 83 21.17 16.18 -15.07
CA PRO A 83 21.75 15.24 -14.10
C PRO A 83 22.58 15.93 -13.00
N SER A 84 22.86 17.24 -13.13
CA SER A 84 23.79 17.94 -12.27
C SER A 84 23.58 19.45 -12.42
N ASP A 85 22.82 20.07 -11.50
CA ASP A 85 23.02 21.48 -11.19
C ASP A 85 22.81 21.72 -9.68
N HIS A 86 23.86 22.26 -9.05
CA HIS A 86 24.17 22.12 -7.63
C HIS A 86 24.31 23.48 -6.91
N VAL A 87 23.66 24.54 -7.37
CA VAL A 87 23.96 25.88 -6.87
C VAL A 87 22.67 26.57 -6.43
N GLU A 88 22.44 26.53 -5.11
CA GLU A 88 21.53 27.34 -4.23
C GLU A 88 20.71 26.53 -3.22
N LYS A 89 20.67 25.19 -3.30
CA LYS A 89 19.99 24.34 -2.28
C LYS A 89 20.75 24.21 -0.94
N ARG A 90 21.98 24.71 -0.82
CA ARG A 90 22.92 24.32 0.25
C ARG A 90 22.51 24.78 1.65
N LYS A 91 21.93 25.98 1.80
CA LYS A 91 21.58 26.56 3.11
C LYS A 91 20.27 25.98 3.69
N LEU A 92 19.26 25.76 2.84
CA LEU A 92 17.99 25.13 3.23
C LEU A 92 18.15 23.60 3.41
N ARG A 93 18.95 22.94 2.56
CA ARG A 93 19.29 21.52 2.76
C ARG A 93 20.01 21.29 4.06
N LEU A 94 20.97 22.14 4.47
CA LEU A 94 21.71 21.88 5.72
C LEU A 94 20.79 21.87 6.95
N LEU A 95 19.83 22.80 7.00
CA LEU A 95 18.85 22.88 8.08
C LEU A 95 17.86 21.70 8.04
N SER A 96 17.37 21.36 6.83
CA SER A 96 16.49 20.21 6.58
C SER A 96 17.18 18.88 6.89
N PHE A 97 18.45 18.70 6.53
CA PHE A 97 19.25 17.51 6.81
C PHE A 97 19.44 17.34 8.32
N ARG A 98 19.69 18.44 9.05
CA ARG A 98 19.89 18.43 10.50
C ARG A 98 18.63 18.02 11.27
N LEU A 99 17.44 18.35 10.77
CA LEU A 99 16.15 17.92 11.34
C LEU A 99 15.74 16.50 10.86
N TRP A 100 16.11 16.13 9.63
CA TRP A 100 15.86 14.81 9.05
C TRP A 100 16.65 13.71 9.73
N THR A 101 17.91 13.97 10.10
CA THR A 101 18.78 13.00 10.75
C THR A 101 18.74 13.07 12.27
N PHE A 102 17.88 13.90 12.87
CA PHE A 102 17.77 13.99 14.33
C PHE A 102 16.73 12.95 14.83
N PRO A 103 17.15 11.82 15.41
CA PRO A 103 16.23 10.85 15.98
C PRO A 103 15.60 11.45 17.24
N VAL A 104 14.29 11.69 17.21
CA VAL A 104 13.55 12.21 18.37
C VAL A 104 13.01 11.07 19.22
N LEU A 105 12.51 10.02 18.58
CA LEU A 105 12.02 8.83 19.26
C LEU A 105 12.93 7.67 18.90
N VAL A 106 13.61 7.11 19.90
CA VAL A 106 14.36 5.85 19.79
C VAL A 106 13.58 4.86 20.66
N ASP A 107 13.18 3.72 20.08
CA ASP A 107 12.40 2.64 20.71
C ASP A 107 10.87 2.83 20.93
N GLY A 108 10.20 3.58 20.05
CA GLY A 108 8.72 3.59 19.99
C GLY A 108 8.11 2.46 19.15
N PRO A 109 6.76 2.33 19.04
CA PRO A 109 6.10 1.38 18.12
C PRO A 109 6.46 1.61 16.63
N PHE A 110 7.05 2.76 16.32
CA PHE A 110 7.56 3.15 15.01
C PHE A 110 9.09 2.96 14.86
N GLY A 111 9.78 2.48 15.91
CA GLY A 111 11.24 2.42 16.03
C GLY A 111 11.87 3.80 16.10
N VAL A 112 12.88 4.07 15.25
CA VAL A 112 13.54 5.38 15.18
C VAL A 112 12.71 6.32 14.30
N VAL A 113 12.24 7.44 14.86
CA VAL A 113 11.45 8.45 14.14
C VAL A 113 12.22 9.77 14.15
N SER A 114 12.42 10.38 12.98
CA SER A 114 13.03 11.70 12.86
C SER A 114 12.09 12.79 13.40
N ALA A 115 12.66 13.96 13.76
CA ALA A 115 11.87 15.10 14.23
C ALA A 115 10.75 15.50 13.24
N VAL A 116 11.05 15.47 11.94
CA VAL A 116 10.10 15.84 10.87
C VAL A 116 8.96 14.82 10.76
N GLU A 117 9.29 13.54 10.79
CA GLU A 117 8.28 12.47 10.79
C GLU A 117 7.40 12.53 12.03
N PHE A 118 7.98 12.82 13.20
CA PHE A 118 7.23 12.98 14.44
C PHE A 118 6.25 14.16 14.36
N ILE A 119 6.69 15.32 13.86
CA ILE A 119 5.81 16.47 13.64
C ILE A 119 4.68 16.12 12.65
N GLY A 120 5.00 15.42 11.56
CA GLY A 120 4.01 14.97 10.58
C GLY A 120 2.96 14.04 11.18
N ILE A 121 3.37 13.07 12.00
CA ILE A 121 2.47 12.14 12.71
C ILE A 121 1.59 12.91 13.70
N VAL A 122 2.15 13.82 14.49
CA VAL A 122 1.40 14.63 15.45
C VAL A 122 0.36 15.50 14.74
N LEU A 123 0.75 16.20 13.67
CA LEU A 123 -0.18 16.99 12.87
C LEU A 123 -1.29 16.15 12.27
N PHE A 124 -0.98 14.94 11.80
CA PHE A 124 -1.98 14.02 11.26
C PHE A 124 -2.96 13.52 12.33
N ILE A 125 -2.45 13.16 13.52
CA ILE A 125 -3.30 12.77 14.66
C ILE A 125 -4.20 13.93 15.07
N VAL A 126 -3.64 15.14 15.20
CA VAL A 126 -4.41 16.35 15.52
C VAL A 126 -5.48 16.60 14.47
N TYR A 127 -5.15 16.47 13.17
CA TYR A 127 -6.13 16.60 12.09
C TYR A 127 -7.27 15.58 12.21
N VAL A 128 -6.97 14.31 12.47
CA VAL A 128 -7.98 13.26 12.62
C VAL A 128 -8.86 13.52 13.84
N VAL A 129 -8.26 13.80 15.00
CA VAL A 129 -8.98 14.08 16.25
C VAL A 129 -9.83 15.34 16.11
N TYR A 130 -9.26 16.41 15.56
CA TYR A 130 -9.98 17.66 15.30
C TYR A 130 -11.16 17.42 14.36
N SER A 131 -10.94 16.71 13.24
CA SER A 131 -12.00 16.40 12.28
C SER A 131 -13.13 15.61 12.94
N VAL A 132 -12.82 14.53 13.67
CA VAL A 132 -13.82 13.72 14.37
C VAL A 132 -14.58 14.56 15.42
N THR A 133 -13.88 15.37 16.20
CA THR A 133 -14.49 16.20 17.27
C THR A 133 -15.34 17.33 16.68
N TYR A 134 -14.83 18.03 15.68
CA TYR A 134 -15.55 19.09 14.96
C TYR A 134 -16.84 18.53 14.35
N TYR A 135 -16.76 17.38 13.66
CA TYR A 135 -17.94 16.77 13.06
C TYR A 135 -18.94 16.25 14.10
N ALA A 136 -18.48 15.72 15.24
CA ALA A 136 -19.37 15.33 16.33
C ALA A 136 -20.14 16.54 16.89
N LEU A 137 -19.45 17.66 17.15
CA LEU A 137 -20.07 18.89 17.64
C LEU A 137 -20.99 19.53 16.60
N GLU A 138 -20.58 19.56 15.34
CA GLU A 138 -21.40 20.07 14.23
C GLU A 138 -22.68 19.23 14.08
N SER A 139 -22.61 17.91 14.23
CA SER A 139 -23.78 17.01 14.16
C SER A 139 -24.80 17.34 15.25
N VAL A 140 -24.34 17.53 16.49
CA VAL A 140 -25.21 17.93 17.61
C VAL A 140 -25.81 19.32 17.37
N SER A 141 -25.02 20.27 16.89
CA SER A 141 -25.47 21.64 16.61
C SER A 141 -26.47 21.72 15.44
N LEU A 142 -26.31 20.87 14.42
CA LEU A 142 -27.28 20.79 13.32
C LEU A 142 -28.63 20.30 13.84
N VAL A 143 -28.66 19.23 14.64
CA VAL A 143 -29.91 18.72 15.19
C VAL A 143 -30.59 19.72 16.12
N SER A 144 -29.83 20.42 16.96
CA SER A 144 -30.40 21.45 17.84
C SER A 144 -31.04 22.61 17.07
N LYS A 145 -30.56 22.93 15.86
CA LYS A 145 -31.13 23.99 15.02
C LYS A 145 -32.46 23.59 14.38
N PHE A 146 -32.65 22.32 14.05
CA PHE A 146 -33.79 21.85 13.26
C PHE A 146 -35.03 21.41 14.06
N HIS A 147 -35.01 21.43 15.41
CA HIS A 147 -36.17 21.11 16.28
C HIS A 147 -36.93 19.83 15.84
N ILE A 148 -36.19 18.76 15.54
CA ILE A 148 -36.75 17.48 15.08
C ILE A 148 -37.22 16.66 16.32
N PRO A 149 -38.26 15.81 16.20
CA PRO A 149 -38.69 14.93 17.30
C PRO A 149 -37.60 13.95 17.76
N SER A 150 -37.48 13.82 19.09
CA SER A 150 -36.37 13.18 19.83
C SER A 150 -35.94 11.77 19.40
N LYS A 151 -36.87 10.94 18.91
CA LYS A 151 -36.55 9.58 18.45
C LYS A 151 -35.74 9.59 17.14
N THR A 152 -35.96 10.60 16.30
CA THR A 152 -35.29 10.81 15.02
C THR A 152 -33.91 11.47 15.20
N ASP A 153 -33.72 12.21 16.30
CA ASP A 153 -32.49 12.96 16.57
C ASP A 153 -31.29 12.05 16.72
N SER A 154 -31.42 10.97 17.48
CA SER A 154 -30.33 10.02 17.70
C SER A 154 -29.97 9.24 16.43
N GLU A 155 -30.96 8.89 15.61
CA GLU A 155 -30.75 8.24 14.31
C GLU A 155 -30.00 9.18 13.35
N LEU A 156 -30.42 10.46 13.29
CA LEU A 156 -29.79 11.47 12.44
C LEU A 156 -28.36 11.78 12.88
N ILE A 157 -28.10 11.89 14.18
CA ILE A 157 -26.75 12.09 14.72
C ILE A 157 -25.85 10.91 14.34
N LEU A 158 -26.31 9.68 14.54
CA LEU A 158 -25.54 8.47 14.15
C LEU A 158 -25.26 8.43 12.65
N HIS A 159 -26.25 8.80 11.84
CA HIS A 159 -26.11 8.85 10.39
C HIS A 159 -25.02 9.83 9.95
N VAL A 160 -25.04 11.06 10.48
CA VAL A 160 -24.07 12.10 10.13
C VAL A 160 -22.68 11.72 10.63
N ILE A 161 -22.56 11.27 11.88
CA ILE A 161 -21.27 10.82 12.44
C ILE A 161 -20.70 9.65 11.62
N GLY A 162 -21.53 8.66 11.29
CA GLY A 162 -21.16 7.52 10.46
C GLY A 162 -20.59 7.99 9.11
N LEU A 163 -21.31 8.85 8.38
CA LEU A 163 -20.87 9.38 7.09
C LEU A 163 -19.51 10.11 7.18
N ARG A 164 -19.32 10.91 8.24
CA ARG A 164 -18.08 11.66 8.45
C ARG A 164 -16.89 10.76 8.80
N LEU A 165 -17.09 9.74 9.64
CA LEU A 165 -16.07 8.74 9.94
C LEU A 165 -15.61 8.00 8.68
N GLY A 166 -16.53 7.65 7.79
CA GLY A 166 -16.21 7.06 6.49
C GLY A 166 -15.36 7.99 5.61
N SER A 167 -15.69 9.28 5.60
CA SER A 167 -14.95 10.30 4.86
C SER A 167 -13.52 10.48 5.37
N VAL A 168 -13.33 10.55 6.69
CA VAL A 168 -11.98 10.63 7.31
C VAL A 168 -11.20 9.34 7.05
N GLY A 169 -11.85 8.17 7.10
CA GLY A 169 -11.23 6.89 6.74
C GLY A 169 -10.74 6.83 5.29
N LEU A 170 -11.52 7.39 4.35
CA LEU A 170 -11.11 7.50 2.93
C LEU A 170 -9.91 8.43 2.74
N PHE A 171 -9.81 9.49 3.54
CA PHE A 171 -8.62 10.35 3.53
C PHE A 171 -7.40 9.60 4.09
N CYS A 172 -7.57 8.80 5.15
CA CYS A 172 -6.48 7.94 5.65
C CYS A 172 -6.03 6.90 4.61
N MET A 173 -6.97 6.35 3.83
CA MET A 173 -6.69 5.44 2.72
C MET A 173 -5.77 6.04 1.65
N LEU A 174 -5.84 7.36 1.40
CA LEU A 174 -4.93 8.04 0.48
C LEU A 174 -3.47 7.80 0.87
N PHE A 175 -3.17 7.87 2.17
CA PHE A 175 -1.82 7.66 2.69
C PHE A 175 -1.49 6.19 2.92
N LEU A 176 -2.48 5.29 2.99
CA LEU A 176 -2.27 3.87 3.28
C LEU A 176 -1.43 3.16 2.21
N PHE A 177 -1.65 3.50 0.94
CA PHE A 177 -1.02 2.82 -0.20
C PHE A 177 0.32 3.41 -0.63
N LEU A 178 0.58 4.69 -0.33
CA LEU A 178 1.82 5.37 -0.71
C LEU A 178 3.08 4.66 -0.15
N PRO A 179 3.14 4.23 1.13
CA PRO A 179 4.34 3.59 1.68
C PRO A 179 4.62 2.20 1.09
N VAL A 180 3.61 1.51 0.55
CA VAL A 180 3.73 0.14 0.04
C VAL A 180 4.31 0.12 -1.38
N ALA A 181 4.20 1.22 -2.11
CA ALA A 181 4.70 1.34 -3.48
C ALA A 181 6.23 1.58 -3.49
N ARG A 182 7.04 0.56 -3.13
CA ARG A 182 8.49 0.69 -2.89
C ARG A 182 9.31 1.19 -4.09
N GLY A 183 8.78 1.06 -5.30
CA GLY A 183 9.37 1.46 -6.57
C GLY A 183 8.67 2.67 -7.18
N SER A 184 7.64 3.20 -6.50
CA SER A 184 7.05 4.47 -6.88
C SER A 184 8.09 5.57 -6.76
N VAL A 185 8.03 6.49 -7.72
CA VAL A 185 8.90 7.67 -7.79
C VAL A 185 8.77 8.49 -6.50
N LEU A 186 7.61 8.48 -5.84
CA LEU A 186 7.36 9.21 -4.61
C LEU A 186 8.24 8.74 -3.44
N VAL A 187 8.27 7.43 -3.16
CA VAL A 187 9.07 6.88 -2.06
C VAL A 187 10.57 7.03 -2.34
N ARG A 188 10.97 6.93 -3.62
CA ARG A 188 12.35 7.19 -4.06
C ARG A 188 12.77 8.66 -3.98
N LEU A 189 11.86 9.60 -4.22
CA LEU A 189 12.13 11.04 -4.12
C LEU A 189 12.26 11.51 -2.67
N ILE A 190 11.52 10.87 -1.75
CA ILE A 190 11.51 11.22 -0.33
C ILE A 190 12.63 10.48 0.42
N ASP A 191 13.36 9.53 -0.19
CA ASP A 191 14.50 8.82 0.42
C ASP A 191 14.22 8.25 1.83
N ILE A 192 12.97 7.84 2.08
CA ILE A 192 12.59 7.17 3.33
C ILE A 192 12.93 5.69 3.22
N PRO A 193 13.68 5.12 4.18
CA PRO A 193 13.98 3.69 4.20
C PRO A 193 12.70 2.86 4.23
N PHE A 194 12.64 1.81 3.42
CA PHE A 194 11.43 1.01 3.22
C PHE A 194 10.89 0.39 4.52
N GLU A 195 11.78 0.08 5.47
CA GLU A 195 11.43 -0.42 6.80
C GLU A 195 10.51 0.55 7.55
N HIS A 196 10.78 1.85 7.48
CA HIS A 196 9.96 2.89 8.10
C HIS A 196 8.64 3.06 7.35
N ALA A 197 8.67 3.03 6.01
CA ALA A 197 7.47 3.06 5.18
C ALA A 197 6.46 1.95 5.54
N THR A 198 6.94 0.72 5.80
CA THR A 198 6.04 -0.37 6.22
C THR A 198 5.41 -0.13 7.58
N ARG A 199 6.12 0.51 8.51
CA ARG A 199 5.56 0.85 9.83
C ARG A 199 4.44 1.88 9.70
N TYR A 200 4.59 2.87 8.82
CA TYR A 200 3.51 3.81 8.49
C TYR A 200 2.31 3.12 7.88
N HIS A 201 2.51 2.17 6.97
CA HIS A 201 1.41 1.37 6.41
C HIS A 201 0.66 0.59 7.50
N VAL A 202 1.37 -0.06 8.42
CA VAL A 202 0.74 -0.81 9.53
C VAL A 202 -0.08 0.13 10.42
N TRP A 203 0.49 1.27 10.81
CA TRP A 203 -0.21 2.24 11.66
C TRP A 203 -1.43 2.86 10.98
N LEU A 204 -1.28 3.34 9.75
CA LEU A 204 -2.39 3.85 8.94
C LEU A 204 -3.45 2.76 8.69
N GLY A 205 -3.02 1.51 8.57
CA GLY A 205 -3.91 0.35 8.44
C GLY A 205 -4.79 0.18 9.67
N HIS A 206 -4.21 0.22 10.87
CA HIS A 206 -4.98 0.19 12.12
C HIS A 206 -5.97 1.35 12.22
N LEU A 207 -5.52 2.56 11.94
CA LEU A 207 -6.36 3.76 12.02
C LEU A 207 -7.51 3.71 11.01
N THR A 208 -7.22 3.38 9.75
CA THR A 208 -8.22 3.26 8.68
C THR A 208 -9.26 2.20 9.00
N MET A 209 -8.82 1.02 9.45
CA MET A 209 -9.73 -0.06 9.79
C MET A 209 -10.58 0.25 11.03
N ALA A 210 -10.03 0.95 12.03
CA ALA A 210 -10.80 1.42 13.17
C ALA A 210 -11.90 2.42 12.74
N LEU A 211 -11.55 3.41 11.90
CA LEU A 211 -12.50 4.40 11.37
C LEU A 211 -13.61 3.75 10.53
N PHE A 212 -13.28 2.81 9.64
CA PHE A 212 -14.27 2.09 8.84
C PHE A 212 -15.14 1.14 9.67
N THR A 213 -14.59 0.51 10.70
CA THR A 213 -15.37 -0.30 11.63
C THR A 213 -16.35 0.56 12.41
N LEU A 214 -15.92 1.73 12.90
CA LEU A 214 -16.78 2.65 13.63
C LEU A 214 -17.87 3.25 12.73
N HIS A 215 -17.51 3.62 11.49
CA HIS A 215 -18.46 4.01 10.45
C HIS A 215 -19.54 2.94 10.23
N GLY A 216 -19.14 1.68 10.02
CA GLY A 216 -20.07 0.56 9.85
C GLY A 216 -20.94 0.34 11.09
N LEU A 217 -20.36 0.46 12.30
CA LEU A 217 -21.07 0.29 13.56
C LEU A 217 -22.15 1.37 13.75
N CYS A 218 -21.87 2.64 13.44
CA CYS A 218 -22.87 3.72 13.48
C CYS A 218 -24.09 3.37 12.62
N TYR A 219 -23.88 2.89 11.39
CA TYR A 219 -24.97 2.50 10.50
C TYR A 219 -25.71 1.24 10.96
N VAL A 220 -25.02 0.24 11.50
CA VAL A 220 -25.66 -0.95 12.07
C VAL A 220 -26.57 -0.57 13.24
N ILE A 221 -26.12 0.33 14.14
CA ILE A 221 -26.93 0.80 15.26
C ILE A 221 -28.13 1.62 14.74
N GLU A 222 -27.91 2.57 13.83
CA GLU A 222 -28.97 3.38 13.20
C GLU A 222 -30.05 2.49 12.58
N TRP A 223 -29.67 1.53 11.74
CA TRP A 223 -30.63 0.67 11.04
C TRP A 223 -31.32 -0.34 11.96
N SER A 224 -30.67 -0.70 13.08
CA SER A 224 -31.29 -1.51 14.13
C SER A 224 -32.37 -0.72 14.87
N MET A 225 -32.13 0.56 15.17
CA MET A 225 -33.13 1.45 15.78
C MET A 225 -34.36 1.64 14.88
N GLN A 226 -34.15 1.71 13.56
CA GLN A 226 -35.21 1.80 12.55
C GLN A 226 -35.96 0.47 12.31
N GLY A 227 -35.47 -0.66 12.81
CA GLY A 227 -36.03 -1.99 12.53
C GLY A 227 -35.86 -2.45 11.08
N LEU A 228 -34.97 -1.83 10.30
CA LEU A 228 -34.78 -2.09 8.87
C LEU A 228 -33.37 -2.61 8.52
N LEU A 229 -32.64 -3.13 9.52
CA LEU A 229 -31.24 -3.57 9.41
C LEU A 229 -30.94 -4.37 8.14
N ILE A 230 -31.60 -5.52 7.97
CA ILE A 230 -31.32 -6.43 6.85
C ILE A 230 -31.64 -5.76 5.50
N LYS A 231 -32.76 -5.04 5.42
CA LYS A 231 -33.18 -4.34 4.19
C LYS A 231 -32.16 -3.28 3.79
N LYS A 232 -31.60 -2.53 4.76
CA LYS A 232 -30.60 -1.50 4.51
C LYS A 232 -29.24 -2.11 4.18
N MET A 233 -28.81 -3.16 4.88
CA MET A 233 -27.53 -3.84 4.62
C MET A 233 -27.46 -4.48 3.24
N LEU A 234 -28.56 -5.11 2.80
CA LEU A 234 -28.66 -5.73 1.47
C LEU A 234 -29.01 -4.73 0.37
N GLY A 235 -29.22 -3.45 0.72
CA GLY A 235 -29.58 -2.42 -0.22
C GLY A 235 -28.46 -2.18 -1.24
N TRP A 236 -28.79 -2.35 -2.52
CA TRP A 236 -27.94 -1.98 -3.65
C TRP A 236 -28.65 -0.89 -4.45
N LYS A 237 -28.06 0.30 -4.49
CA LYS A 237 -28.56 1.42 -5.30
C LYS A 237 -27.73 1.50 -6.59
N GLU A 238 -28.39 1.82 -7.71
CA GLU A 238 -27.70 1.99 -9.00
C GLU A 238 -26.89 3.29 -9.06
N VAL A 239 -27.30 4.30 -8.31
CA VAL A 239 -26.64 5.61 -8.26
C VAL A 239 -26.41 6.03 -6.81
N GLY A 240 -25.19 6.44 -6.50
CA GLY A 240 -24.77 6.89 -5.18
C GLY A 240 -24.23 5.77 -4.29
N ILE A 241 -24.45 5.89 -2.99
CA ILE A 241 -23.87 4.98 -1.99
C ILE A 241 -24.65 3.67 -1.94
N ALA A 242 -23.98 2.55 -2.25
CA ALA A 242 -24.54 1.20 -2.22
C ALA A 242 -24.07 0.43 -0.98
N ASN A 243 -25.00 -0.01 -0.12
CA ASN A 243 -24.67 -0.56 1.20
C ASN A 243 -24.08 -1.97 1.13
N LEU A 244 -24.64 -2.86 0.30
CA LEU A 244 -24.18 -4.25 0.19
C LEU A 244 -22.69 -4.33 -0.22
N PRO A 245 -22.22 -3.59 -1.23
CA PRO A 245 -20.79 -3.48 -1.51
C PRO A 245 -19.95 -3.01 -0.30
N GLY A 246 -20.46 -2.05 0.47
CA GLY A 246 -19.80 -1.57 1.68
C GLY A 246 -19.63 -2.66 2.73
N VAL A 247 -20.67 -3.48 2.94
CA VAL A 247 -20.62 -4.63 3.86
C VAL A 247 -19.58 -5.67 3.41
N ILE A 248 -19.57 -6.00 2.11
CA ILE A 248 -18.60 -6.95 1.54
C ILE A 248 -17.17 -6.42 1.68
N SER A 249 -16.97 -5.13 1.38
CA SER A 249 -15.68 -4.46 1.53
C SER A 249 -15.24 -4.48 3.00
N LEU A 250 -16.07 -4.03 3.94
CA LEU A 250 -15.74 -4.01 5.36
C LEU A 250 -15.43 -5.40 5.90
N ALA A 251 -16.17 -6.43 5.49
CA ALA A 251 -15.91 -7.82 5.89
C ALA A 251 -14.53 -8.30 5.41
N ALA A 252 -14.19 -8.05 4.14
CA ALA A 252 -12.85 -8.35 3.61
C ALA A 252 -11.76 -7.56 4.35
N GLY A 253 -12.01 -6.28 4.62
CA GLY A 253 -11.12 -5.41 5.39
C GLY A 253 -10.87 -5.92 6.81
N LEU A 254 -11.91 -6.32 7.53
CA LEU A 254 -11.81 -6.88 8.88
C LEU A 254 -11.03 -8.20 8.89
N LEU A 255 -11.26 -9.08 7.91
CA LEU A 255 -10.51 -10.33 7.79
C LEU A 255 -9.02 -10.06 7.54
N MET A 256 -8.69 -9.13 6.66
CA MET A 256 -7.30 -8.67 6.48
C MET A 256 -6.73 -8.08 7.77
N TRP A 257 -7.51 -7.28 8.49
CA TRP A 257 -7.06 -6.56 9.66
C TRP A 257 -6.73 -7.51 10.81
N VAL A 258 -7.64 -8.43 11.15
CA VAL A 258 -7.45 -9.44 12.20
C VAL A 258 -6.23 -10.30 11.92
N THR A 259 -6.05 -10.73 10.67
CA THR A 259 -4.91 -11.56 10.27
C THR A 259 -3.59 -10.79 10.20
N SER A 260 -3.64 -9.46 10.06
CA SER A 260 -2.47 -8.59 10.08
C SER A 260 -1.94 -8.23 11.47
N LEU A 261 -2.71 -8.52 12.54
CA LEU A 261 -2.30 -8.27 13.92
C LEU A 261 -0.98 -8.98 14.25
N HIS A 262 -0.12 -8.28 14.99
CA HIS A 262 1.25 -8.75 15.28
C HIS A 262 1.31 -10.20 15.84
N PRO A 263 0.45 -10.63 16.78
CA PRO A 263 0.47 -12.00 17.28
C PRO A 263 0.11 -13.04 16.20
N VAL A 264 -0.84 -12.73 15.32
CA VAL A 264 -1.33 -13.65 14.29
C VAL A 264 -0.31 -13.76 13.17
N ARG A 265 0.15 -12.62 12.63
CA ARG A 265 1.15 -12.58 11.55
C ARG A 265 2.47 -13.25 11.94
N LYS A 266 2.88 -13.15 13.20
CA LYS A 266 4.12 -13.79 13.69
C LYS A 266 4.00 -15.33 13.76
N ARG A 267 2.81 -15.86 14.05
CA ARG A 267 2.56 -17.31 14.19
C ARG A 267 2.13 -17.98 12.89
N PHE A 268 1.33 -17.28 12.08
CA PHE A 268 0.70 -17.78 10.87
C PHE A 268 0.94 -16.81 9.70
N PHE A 269 2.20 -16.73 9.26
CA PHE A 269 2.60 -15.80 8.20
C PHE A 269 1.91 -16.10 6.87
N GLU A 270 1.74 -17.38 6.51
CA GLU A 270 1.05 -17.77 5.28
C GLU A 270 -0.41 -17.31 5.28
N LEU A 271 -1.11 -17.49 6.40
CA LEU A 271 -2.49 -17.04 6.55
C LEU A 271 -2.57 -15.54 6.31
N PHE A 272 -1.73 -14.75 7.01
CA PHE A 272 -1.62 -13.31 6.78
C PHE A 272 -1.37 -12.99 5.31
N PHE A 273 -0.40 -13.64 4.68
CA PHE A 273 0.02 -13.34 3.32
C PHE A 273 -1.11 -13.54 2.29
N TYR A 274 -1.84 -14.65 2.40
CA TYR A 274 -2.95 -14.98 1.51
C TYR A 274 -4.19 -14.14 1.80
N THR A 275 -4.56 -13.94 3.07
CA THR A 275 -5.72 -13.12 3.44
C THR A 275 -5.49 -11.66 3.09
N HIS A 276 -4.27 -11.15 3.18
CA HIS A 276 -3.98 -9.78 2.75
C HIS A 276 -4.26 -9.55 1.27
N GLN A 277 -4.23 -10.57 0.39
CA GLN A 277 -4.57 -10.41 -1.03
C GLN A 277 -6.04 -10.01 -1.25
N LEU A 278 -6.90 -10.15 -0.23
CA LEU A 278 -8.28 -9.66 -0.25
C LEU A 278 -8.36 -8.13 -0.37
N TYR A 279 -7.22 -7.41 -0.35
CA TYR A 279 -7.17 -5.98 -0.65
C TYR A 279 -7.81 -5.65 -2.01
N VAL A 280 -7.75 -6.58 -2.98
CA VAL A 280 -8.39 -6.40 -4.29
C VAL A 280 -9.91 -6.33 -4.14
N ILE A 281 -10.48 -7.27 -3.38
CA ILE A 281 -11.92 -7.30 -3.07
C ILE A 281 -12.30 -6.05 -2.30
N PHE A 282 -11.53 -5.70 -1.27
CA PHE A 282 -11.72 -4.51 -0.47
C PHE A 282 -11.80 -3.24 -1.32
N ILE A 283 -10.82 -3.00 -2.21
CA ILE A 283 -10.78 -1.80 -3.07
C ILE A 283 -11.92 -1.78 -4.07
N VAL A 284 -12.21 -2.89 -4.75
CA VAL A 284 -13.27 -2.96 -5.77
C VAL A 284 -14.63 -2.71 -5.14
N PHE A 285 -14.96 -3.40 -4.06
CA PHE A 285 -16.24 -3.22 -3.38
C PHE A 285 -16.33 -1.87 -2.65
N LEU A 286 -15.20 -1.29 -2.20
CA LEU A 286 -15.18 0.07 -1.69
C LEU A 286 -15.51 1.09 -2.78
N ALA A 287 -14.96 0.94 -3.99
CA ALA A 287 -15.29 1.80 -5.13
C ALA A 287 -16.78 1.71 -5.50
N LEU A 288 -17.34 0.49 -5.52
CA LEU A 288 -18.77 0.26 -5.73
C LEU A 288 -19.64 0.82 -4.59
N HIS A 289 -19.12 0.82 -3.36
CA HIS A 289 -19.84 1.35 -2.19
C HIS A 289 -20.00 2.86 -2.24
N VAL A 290 -18.91 3.60 -2.48
CA VAL A 290 -18.90 5.07 -2.38
C VAL A 290 -19.19 5.80 -3.70
N GLY A 291 -19.13 5.07 -4.81
CA GLY A 291 -19.27 5.62 -6.16
C GLY A 291 -17.99 6.27 -6.68
N ASP A 292 -18.03 6.65 -7.95
CA ASP A 292 -16.93 7.23 -8.71
C ASP A 292 -16.39 8.53 -8.10
N PHE A 293 -17.27 9.47 -7.74
CA PHE A 293 -16.87 10.79 -7.27
C PHE A 293 -16.09 10.72 -5.97
N ILE A 294 -16.59 9.99 -4.97
CA ILE A 294 -15.96 9.89 -3.66
C ILE A 294 -14.70 9.02 -3.75
N PHE A 295 -14.72 7.94 -4.53
CA PHE A 295 -13.56 7.08 -4.72
C PHE A 295 -12.39 7.82 -5.39
N SER A 296 -12.66 8.84 -6.21
CA SER A 296 -11.63 9.65 -6.89
C SER A 296 -10.62 10.31 -5.93
N ILE A 297 -11.01 10.54 -4.67
CA ILE A 297 -10.14 11.11 -3.62
C ILE A 297 -8.94 10.19 -3.34
N SER A 298 -9.16 8.88 -3.24
CA SER A 298 -8.11 7.88 -2.94
C SER A 298 -7.64 7.10 -4.17
N ALA A 299 -8.36 7.20 -5.30
CA ALA A 299 -8.06 6.51 -6.54
C ALA A 299 -6.62 6.76 -7.04
N GLY A 300 -6.09 7.97 -6.87
CA GLY A 300 -4.72 8.31 -7.27
C GLY A 300 -3.66 7.47 -6.54
N ALA A 301 -3.77 7.32 -5.22
CA ALA A 301 -2.83 6.50 -4.44
C ALA A 301 -3.00 5.01 -4.72
N VAL A 302 -4.24 4.54 -4.88
CA VAL A 302 -4.52 3.17 -5.31
C VAL A 302 -3.89 2.89 -6.68
N PHE A 303 -4.01 3.83 -7.63
CA PHE A 303 -3.42 3.72 -8.96
C PHE A 303 -1.90 3.63 -8.91
N LEU A 304 -1.23 4.48 -8.12
CA LEU A 304 0.22 4.42 -7.94
C LEU A 304 0.67 3.08 -7.36
N PHE A 305 -0.08 2.54 -6.40
CA PHE A 305 0.20 1.22 -5.84
C PHE A 305 0.01 0.09 -6.86
N MET A 306 -1.07 0.13 -7.65
CA MET A 306 -1.30 -0.85 -8.71
C MET A 306 -0.24 -0.77 -9.80
N LEU A 307 0.18 0.45 -10.18
CA LEU A 307 1.27 0.67 -11.13
C LEU A 307 2.60 0.09 -10.61
N ASP A 308 2.96 0.34 -9.34
CA ASP A 308 4.15 -0.26 -8.73
C ASP A 308 4.10 -1.79 -8.76
N ARG A 309 2.96 -2.38 -8.39
CA ARG A 309 2.74 -3.83 -8.46
C ARG A 309 2.92 -4.36 -9.88
N PHE A 310 2.36 -3.67 -10.85
CA PHE A 310 2.43 -4.04 -12.26
C PHE A 310 3.86 -3.95 -12.79
N LEU A 311 4.58 -2.87 -12.48
CA LEU A 311 5.99 -2.69 -12.86
C LEU A 311 6.88 -3.80 -12.27
N ARG A 312 6.62 -4.25 -11.04
CA ARG A 312 7.34 -5.39 -10.44
C ARG A 312 7.05 -6.72 -11.13
N PHE A 313 5.81 -6.93 -11.56
CA PHE A 313 5.49 -8.13 -12.35
C PHE A 313 6.23 -8.14 -13.69
N TRP A 314 6.41 -6.95 -14.29
CA TRP A 314 7.15 -6.78 -15.53
C TRP A 314 8.66 -6.98 -15.37
N GLN A 315 9.23 -6.44 -14.28
CA GLN A 315 10.63 -6.60 -13.94
C GLN A 315 10.93 -8.08 -13.68
N SER A 316 11.72 -8.66 -14.59
CA SER A 316 12.16 -10.05 -14.50
C SER A 316 12.85 -10.28 -13.16
N ARG A 317 12.31 -11.18 -12.31
CA ARG A 317 13.05 -11.71 -11.17
C ARG A 317 14.16 -12.61 -11.69
N ALA A 318 15.40 -12.14 -11.58
CA ALA A 318 16.56 -13.00 -11.78
C ALA A 318 16.59 -14.00 -10.62
N LYS A 319 16.45 -15.29 -10.92
CA LYS A 319 16.81 -16.33 -9.97
C LYS A 319 18.32 -16.37 -9.90
N VAL A 320 18.85 -16.27 -8.70
CA VAL A 320 20.27 -16.31 -8.43
C VAL A 320 20.52 -17.47 -7.48
N ASP A 321 21.47 -18.32 -7.82
CA ASP A 321 21.80 -19.49 -7.02
C ASP A 321 22.63 -19.07 -5.80
N ILE A 322 22.38 -19.74 -4.68
CA ILE A 322 23.16 -19.55 -3.45
C ILE A 322 24.44 -20.38 -3.59
N ILE A 323 25.60 -19.72 -3.57
CA ILE A 323 26.93 -20.36 -3.62
C ILE A 323 27.32 -20.91 -2.25
N SER A 324 27.05 -20.16 -1.18
CA SER A 324 27.34 -20.61 0.18
C SER A 324 26.41 -19.96 1.21
N ALA A 325 26.19 -20.67 2.30
CA ALA A 325 25.47 -20.19 3.48
C ALA A 325 26.31 -20.51 4.72
N ALA A 326 26.65 -19.51 5.54
CA ALA A 326 27.41 -19.68 6.76
C ALA A 326 26.71 -19.01 7.94
N CYS A 327 26.61 -19.71 9.08
CA CYS A 327 26.08 -19.13 10.31
C CYS A 327 27.25 -18.67 11.18
N ARG A 328 27.30 -17.38 11.51
CA ARG A 328 28.33 -16.81 12.39
C ARG A 328 27.97 -17.06 13.85
N PRO A 329 28.96 -17.16 14.77
CA PRO A 329 28.72 -17.42 16.19
C PRO A 329 27.80 -16.39 16.88
N CYS A 330 27.66 -15.18 16.31
CA CYS A 330 26.75 -14.13 16.77
C CYS A 330 25.29 -14.30 16.28
N GLY A 331 24.94 -15.41 15.62
CA GLY A 331 23.60 -15.66 15.08
C GLY A 331 23.29 -14.98 13.75
N THR A 332 24.29 -14.37 13.09
CA THR A 332 24.14 -13.77 11.76
C THR A 332 24.31 -14.84 10.68
N VAL A 333 23.43 -14.86 9.68
CA VAL A 333 23.52 -15.76 8.52
C VAL A 333 24.10 -15.00 7.34
N GLU A 334 25.24 -15.48 6.84
CA GLU A 334 25.89 -15.00 5.63
C GLU A 334 25.47 -15.86 4.44
N LEU A 335 24.93 -15.23 3.39
CA LEU A 335 24.54 -15.89 2.15
C LEU A 335 25.31 -15.27 0.98
N VAL A 336 26.07 -16.10 0.25
CA VAL A 336 26.80 -15.68 -0.95
C VAL A 336 26.03 -16.14 -2.18
N PHE A 337 25.78 -15.21 -3.11
CA PHE A 337 24.97 -15.45 -4.32
C PHE A 337 25.84 -15.42 -5.58
N SER A 338 25.43 -16.17 -6.61
CA SER A 338 26.11 -16.12 -7.91
C SER A 338 25.92 -14.79 -8.62
N LYS A 339 26.97 -14.25 -9.25
CA LYS A 339 26.83 -13.02 -10.03
C LYS A 339 26.20 -13.36 -11.38
N PRO A 340 25.02 -12.84 -11.72
CA PRO A 340 24.40 -13.12 -13.00
C PRO A 340 25.12 -12.41 -14.14
N ALA A 341 25.12 -13.04 -15.32
CA ALA A 341 25.88 -12.61 -16.48
C ALA A 341 25.36 -11.30 -17.13
N SER A 342 24.12 -10.89 -16.84
CA SER A 342 23.54 -9.66 -17.40
C SER A 342 23.84 -8.46 -16.50
N LYS A 343 24.37 -7.37 -17.08
CA LYS A 343 24.51 -6.04 -16.45
C LYS A 343 23.15 -5.35 -16.22
N VAL A 344 22.11 -6.11 -15.89
CA VAL A 344 20.82 -5.54 -15.53
C VAL A 344 20.85 -5.33 -14.02
N LEU A 345 20.54 -4.11 -13.58
CA LEU A 345 20.49 -3.70 -12.19
C LEU A 345 19.54 -4.65 -11.42
N ILE A 346 20.09 -5.60 -10.66
CA ILE A 346 19.30 -6.53 -9.86
C ILE A 346 18.99 -5.86 -8.55
N PHE A 347 17.72 -5.51 -8.37
CA PHE A 347 17.17 -5.26 -7.06
C PHE A 347 16.99 -6.62 -6.37
N LEU A 348 17.95 -6.97 -5.51
CA LEU A 348 17.83 -8.10 -4.59
C LEU A 348 16.76 -7.72 -3.55
N VAL A 349 15.55 -8.24 -3.73
CA VAL A 349 14.49 -8.16 -2.73
C VAL A 349 14.46 -9.49 -2.01
N LEU A 350 15.12 -9.55 -0.84
CA LEU A 350 14.92 -10.62 0.13
C LEU A 350 13.48 -10.49 0.66
N HIS A 351 12.76 -11.61 0.66
CA HIS A 351 11.31 -11.66 0.86
C HIS A 351 10.94 -12.13 2.25
#